data_AF-A0A520GD10-F1
#
_entry.id   AF-A0A520GD10-F1
#
_cell.length_a   1.000
_cell.length_b   1.000
_cell.length_c   1.000
_cell.angle_alpha   90.00
_cell.angle_beta   90.00
_cell.angle_gamma   90.00
#
_symmetry.space_group_name_H-M   'P 1'
#
loop_
_entity.id
_entity.type
_entity.pdbx_description
1 polymer ?
#
loop_
_entity_poly.entity_id
_entity_poly.type
_entity_poly.pdbx_seq_one_letter_code
_entity_poly.pdbx_strand_id
1 'polypeptide(L)'
;QGWQNKDIAAEVDLDRRQVALWRQRFLEGGVEALRHDAPRPGRTPSVTTAEFESSIVDKTLHDRPIAATHWSTRTLAAQLGVGPTTIRRVWQRNGLKPHRQSSFKLSRDPRFEDKLLDVVGLYLNPPERALVLSCDEKSHPLTSVSIGASKVLRMSPPIPDHVPSRACVPNLRIRHALGSRTMATP
;
A
#
# COMPACT_ATOMS: atom_id res chain seq x y z
N GLN A 1 -6.99 30.83 46.12
CA GLN A 1 -6.16 31.89 46.75
C GLN A 1 -5.44 32.65 45.63
N GLY A 2 -5.54 33.98 45.56
CA GLY A 2 -5.09 34.80 44.42
C GLY A 2 -3.59 35.08 44.37
N TRP A 3 -2.75 34.06 44.61
CA TRP A 3 -1.30 34.23 44.75
C TRP A 3 -0.62 34.62 43.43
N GLN A 4 0.42 35.46 43.52
CA GLN A 4 1.19 35.86 42.35
C GLN A 4 2.21 34.77 41.98
N ASN A 5 2.59 34.71 40.70
CA ASN A 5 3.56 33.71 40.21
C ASN A 5 4.93 33.81 40.90
N LYS A 6 5.30 34.99 41.42
CA LYS A 6 6.55 35.20 42.16
C LYS A 6 6.52 34.52 43.54
N ASP A 7 5.36 34.54 44.20
CA ASP A 7 5.19 34.00 45.55
C ASP A 7 5.15 32.47 45.48
N ILE A 8 4.50 31.93 44.44
CA ILE A 8 4.49 30.49 44.15
C ILE A 8 5.89 30.02 43.77
N ALA A 9 6.60 30.76 42.91
CA ALA A 9 7.97 30.43 42.52
C ALA A 9 8.92 30.30 43.72
N ALA A 10 8.80 31.18 44.71
CA ALA A 10 9.58 31.13 45.94
C ALA A 10 9.21 29.92 46.82
N GLU A 11 7.94 29.54 46.88
CA GLU A 11 7.45 28.39 47.65
C GLU A 11 7.90 27.04 47.07
N VAL A 12 7.86 26.90 45.73
CA VAL A 12 8.16 25.64 45.04
C VAL A 12 9.59 25.55 44.47
N ASP A 13 10.44 26.54 44.76
CA ASP A 13 11.83 26.64 44.27
C ASP A 13 11.93 26.46 42.74
N LEU A 14 11.07 27.15 42.00
CA LEU A 14 11.04 27.12 40.53
C LEU A 14 11.18 28.53 39.95
N ASP A 15 11.70 28.61 38.73
CA ASP A 15 11.74 29.89 38.01
C ASP A 15 10.31 30.41 37.75
N ARG A 16 10.13 31.73 37.92
CA ARG A 16 8.83 32.40 37.71
C ARG A 16 8.23 32.12 36.32
N ARG A 17 9.05 31.99 35.27
CA ARG A 17 8.58 31.68 33.91
C ARG A 17 8.05 30.25 33.81
N GLN A 18 8.65 29.30 34.53
CA GLN A 18 8.11 27.94 34.61
C GLN A 18 6.74 27.98 35.28
N VAL A 19 6.62 28.59 36.46
CA VAL A 19 5.32 28.70 37.16
C VAL A 19 4.25 29.36 36.28
N ALA A 20 4.59 30.41 35.53
CA ALA A 20 3.69 31.04 34.58
C ALA A 20 3.23 30.08 33.47
N LEU A 21 4.16 29.31 32.88
CA LEU A 21 3.88 28.32 31.84
C LEU A 21 2.96 27.20 32.37
N TRP A 22 3.26 26.64 33.54
CA TRP A 22 2.46 25.58 34.16
C TRP A 22 1.05 26.06 34.50
N ARG A 23 0.92 27.29 35.02
CA ARG A 23 -0.40 27.89 35.29
C ARG A 23 -1.19 28.15 34.01
N GLN A 24 -0.54 28.64 32.95
CA GLN A 24 -1.20 28.85 31.67
C GLN A 24 -1.69 27.52 31.08
N ARG A 25 -0.87 26.47 31.07
CA ARG A 25 -1.28 25.14 30.60
C ARG A 25 -2.43 24.56 31.42
N PHE A 26 -2.40 24.77 32.73
CA PHE A 26 -3.50 24.36 33.62
C PHE A 26 -4.80 25.12 33.31
N LEU A 27 -4.73 26.42 33.01
CA LEU A 27 -5.91 27.19 32.60
C LEU A 27 -6.46 26.76 31.24
N GLU A 28 -5.60 26.34 30.32
CA GLU A 28 -5.97 25.91 28.96
C GLU A 28 -6.58 24.50 28.92
N GLY A 29 -6.09 23.55 29.73
CA GLY A 29 -6.55 22.15 29.66
C GLY A 29 -6.56 21.38 30.98
N GLY A 30 -6.56 22.09 32.11
CA GLY A 30 -6.67 21.50 33.44
C GLY A 30 -5.54 20.53 33.77
N VAL A 31 -5.85 19.49 34.55
CA VAL A 31 -4.89 18.46 34.96
C VAL A 31 -4.39 17.65 33.76
N GLU A 32 -5.26 17.36 32.79
CA GLU A 32 -4.90 16.54 31.62
C GLU A 32 -3.80 17.20 30.76
N ALA A 33 -3.81 18.53 30.65
CA ALA A 33 -2.73 19.28 29.97
C ALA A 33 -1.37 19.19 30.67
N LEU A 34 -1.32 18.74 31.93
CA LEU A 34 -0.08 18.57 32.70
C LEU A 34 0.39 17.10 32.72
N ARG A 35 -0.46 16.13 32.36
CA ARG A 35 -0.12 14.70 32.39
C ARG A 35 0.82 14.27 31.27
N HIS A 36 0.83 15.03 30.19
CA HIS A 36 1.61 14.72 29.00
C HIS A 36 2.46 15.92 28.59
N ASP A 37 3.70 15.65 28.19
CA ASP A 37 4.54 16.68 27.59
C ASP A 37 3.90 17.20 26.30
N ALA A 38 4.00 18.52 26.10
CA ALA A 38 3.58 19.14 24.86
C ALA A 38 4.34 18.49 23.68
N PRO A 39 3.67 18.25 22.53
CA PRO A 39 4.32 17.69 21.36
C PRO A 39 5.58 18.49 21.03
N ARG A 40 6.75 17.86 21.16
CA ARG A 40 8.00 18.55 20.85
C ARG A 40 7.99 18.80 19.35
N PRO A 41 8.17 20.06 18.88
CA PRO A 41 8.31 20.31 17.46
C PRO A 41 9.52 19.50 16.97
N GLY A 42 9.23 18.43 16.24
CA GLY A 42 10.24 17.57 15.65
C GLY A 42 11.04 18.35 14.61
N ARG A 43 12.13 17.74 14.14
CA ARG A 43 12.89 18.28 13.02
C ARG A 43 11.95 18.53 11.84
N THR A 44 11.90 19.77 11.34
CA THR A 44 11.16 20.11 10.12
C THR A 44 11.56 19.15 8.99
N PRO A 45 10.60 18.47 8.35
CA PRO A 45 10.91 17.55 7.25
C PRO A 45 11.72 18.30 6.19
N SER A 46 12.81 17.68 5.74
CA SER A 46 13.75 18.29 4.80
C SER A 46 13.10 18.47 3.43
N VAL A 47 12.73 19.70 3.09
CA VAL A 47 12.77 20.35 1.75
C VAL A 47 12.59 19.44 0.53
N THR A 48 11.64 18.53 0.55
CA THR A 48 11.09 17.94 -0.68
C THR A 48 9.64 18.38 -0.74
N THR A 49 9.37 19.38 -1.58
CA THR A 49 8.00 19.77 -1.92
C THR A 49 7.25 18.52 -2.39
N ALA A 50 5.97 18.38 -2.03
CA ALA A 50 5.15 17.22 -2.43
C ALA A 50 5.20 16.97 -3.95
N GLU A 51 5.26 18.05 -4.74
CA GLU A 51 5.43 18.01 -6.20
C GLU A 51 6.75 17.33 -6.63
N PHE A 52 7.84 17.62 -5.93
CA PHE A 52 9.14 17.02 -6.21
C PHE A 52 9.20 15.55 -5.81
N GLU A 53 8.59 15.18 -4.67
CA GLU A 53 8.44 13.78 -4.29
C GLU A 53 7.63 13.00 -5.34
N SER A 54 6.54 13.60 -5.85
CA SER A 54 5.73 13.03 -6.93
C SER A 54 6.56 12.81 -8.20
N SER A 55 7.38 13.80 -8.60
CA SER A 55 8.28 13.66 -9.75
C SER A 55 9.28 12.51 -9.59
N ILE A 56 9.85 12.30 -8.40
CA ILE A 56 10.73 11.16 -8.12
C ILE A 56 9.97 9.83 -8.29
N VAL A 57 8.75 9.73 -7.73
CA VAL A 57 7.93 8.52 -7.80
C VAL A 57 7.58 8.21 -9.25
N ASP A 58 7.06 9.20 -9.97
CA ASP A 58 6.64 9.07 -11.37
C ASP A 58 7.79 8.59 -12.26
N LYS A 59 8.95 9.23 -12.15
CA LYS A 59 10.13 8.86 -12.92
C LYS A 59 10.67 7.47 -12.56
N THR A 60 10.53 7.07 -11.30
CA THR A 60 10.94 5.73 -10.85
C THR A 60 10.07 4.63 -11.48
N LEU A 61 8.78 4.90 -11.71
CA LEU A 61 7.81 3.92 -12.21
C LEU A 61 7.76 3.84 -13.74
N HIS A 62 7.91 4.98 -14.43
CA HIS A 62 7.67 5.07 -15.87
C HIS A 62 8.94 5.11 -16.72
N ASP A 63 10.09 5.43 -16.14
CA ASP A 63 11.35 5.58 -16.86
C ASP A 63 12.41 4.57 -16.41
N ARG A 64 13.46 4.40 -17.22
CA ARG A 64 14.61 3.54 -16.92
C ARG A 64 15.92 4.25 -17.23
N PRO A 65 16.99 4.00 -16.45
CA PRO A 65 18.30 4.57 -16.73
C PRO A 65 18.87 4.07 -18.06
N ILE A 66 19.66 4.94 -18.70
CA ILE A 66 20.47 4.56 -19.87
C ILE A 66 21.43 3.43 -19.43
N ALA A 67 21.38 2.32 -20.17
CA ALA A 67 22.20 1.12 -19.93
C ALA A 67 21.98 0.38 -18.58
N ALA A 68 20.81 0.53 -17.94
CA ALA A 68 20.45 -0.32 -16.80
C ALA A 68 18.96 -0.68 -16.77
N THR A 69 18.64 -1.86 -16.23
CA THR A 69 17.25 -2.36 -16.18
C THR A 69 16.38 -1.62 -15.17
N HIS A 70 16.98 -1.04 -14.14
CA HIS A 70 16.28 -0.36 -13.04
C HIS A 70 17.08 0.82 -12.51
N TRP A 71 16.38 1.80 -11.92
CA TRP A 71 17.02 2.90 -11.19
C TRP A 71 17.80 2.40 -9.98
N SER A 72 19.04 2.88 -9.85
CA SER A 72 19.74 2.91 -8.57
C SER A 72 19.50 4.25 -7.90
N THR A 73 19.66 4.33 -6.59
CA THR A 73 19.55 5.61 -5.87
C THR A 73 20.54 6.64 -6.40
N ARG A 74 21.72 6.21 -6.85
CA ARG A 74 22.77 7.09 -7.40
C ARG A 74 22.44 7.58 -8.81
N THR A 75 21.95 6.70 -9.68
CA THR A 75 21.64 7.06 -11.08
C THR A 75 20.45 8.02 -11.16
N LEU A 76 19.40 7.78 -10.38
CA LEU A 76 18.26 8.70 -10.33
C LEU A 76 18.61 10.03 -9.66
N ALA A 77 19.43 10.00 -8.61
CA ALA A 77 19.96 11.19 -7.95
C ALA A 77 20.77 12.07 -8.91
N ALA A 78 21.68 11.49 -9.68
CA ALA A 78 22.48 12.21 -10.67
C ALA A 78 21.60 12.84 -11.76
N GLN A 79 20.54 12.15 -12.19
CA GLN A 79 19.63 12.64 -13.22
C GLN A 79 18.71 13.77 -12.73
N LEU A 80 18.38 13.80 -11.43
CA LEU A 80 17.50 14.81 -10.82
C LEU A 80 18.27 15.90 -10.06
N GLY A 81 19.59 15.84 -10.00
CA GLY A 81 20.42 16.82 -9.31
C GLY A 81 20.25 16.83 -7.78
N VAL A 82 19.89 15.70 -7.16
CA VAL A 82 19.63 15.62 -5.72
C VAL A 82 20.50 14.59 -5.02
N GLY A 83 20.58 14.69 -3.69
CA GLY A 83 21.32 13.72 -2.87
C GLY A 83 20.73 12.30 -2.96
N PRO A 84 21.55 11.24 -3.03
CA PRO A 84 21.07 9.85 -3.05
C PRO A 84 20.25 9.47 -1.80
N THR A 85 20.50 10.13 -0.66
CA THR A 85 19.75 9.95 0.59
C THR A 85 18.32 10.42 0.47
N THR A 86 18.07 11.51 -0.28
CA THR A 86 16.73 12.02 -0.58
C THR A 86 15.93 11.01 -1.37
N ILE A 87 16.50 10.49 -2.47
CA ILE A 87 15.88 9.44 -3.29
C ILE A 87 15.56 8.20 -2.43
N ARG A 88 16.51 7.74 -1.62
CA ARG A 88 16.32 6.58 -0.74
C ARG A 88 15.16 6.79 0.24
N ARG A 89 15.05 7.97 0.86
CA ARG A 89 13.97 8.30 1.80
C ARG A 89 12.61 8.32 1.11
N VAL A 90 12.53 8.94 -0.07
CA VAL A 90 11.30 8.97 -0.87
C VAL A 90 10.87 7.56 -1.26
N TRP A 91 11.80 6.71 -1.71
CA TRP A 91 11.48 5.31 -2.02
C TRP A 91 11.01 4.52 -0.79
N GLN A 92 11.67 4.67 0.36
CA GLN A 92 11.26 3.99 1.60
C GLN A 92 9.87 4.41 2.06
N ARG A 93 9.58 5.72 2.01
CA ARG A 93 8.27 6.26 2.40
C ARG A 93 7.14 5.78 1.48
N ASN A 94 7.43 5.62 0.19
CA ASN A 94 6.46 5.19 -0.82
C ASN A 94 6.50 3.68 -1.11
N GLY A 95 7.30 2.90 -0.37
CA GLY A 95 7.41 1.46 -0.57
C GLY A 95 8.01 1.02 -1.92
N LEU A 96 8.67 1.92 -2.64
CA LEU A 96 9.22 1.65 -3.98
C LEU A 96 10.45 0.75 -3.91
N LYS A 97 10.46 -0.29 -4.75
CA LYS A 97 11.57 -1.23 -4.90
C LYS A 97 11.87 -1.40 -6.39
N PRO A 98 12.67 -0.50 -7.00
CA PRO A 98 12.87 -0.48 -8.46
C PRO A 98 13.40 -1.80 -9.00
N HIS A 99 14.25 -2.50 -8.25
CA HIS A 99 14.81 -3.80 -8.62
C HIS A 99 13.80 -4.97 -8.57
N ARG A 100 12.59 -4.75 -8.04
CA ARG A 100 11.54 -5.78 -7.99
C ARG A 100 10.52 -5.49 -9.06
N GLN A 101 10.51 -6.30 -10.10
CA GLN A 101 9.42 -6.33 -11.05
C GLN A 101 8.38 -7.35 -10.59
N SER A 102 7.13 -6.93 -10.42
CA SER A 102 5.99 -7.85 -10.36
C SER A 102 5.47 -8.03 -11.79
N SER A 103 6.12 -8.89 -12.57
CA SER A 103 5.59 -9.27 -13.87
C SER A 103 4.46 -10.28 -13.68
N PHE A 104 3.25 -9.97 -14.15
CA PHE A 104 2.20 -10.97 -14.32
C PHE A 104 2.38 -11.62 -15.69
N LYS A 105 2.68 -12.93 -15.69
CA LYS A 105 2.80 -13.69 -16.94
C LYS A 105 1.39 -13.98 -17.45
N LEU A 106 0.87 -13.10 -18.29
CA LEU A 106 -0.35 -13.35 -19.04
C LEU A 106 -0.01 -13.97 -20.39
N SER A 107 -0.77 -14.98 -20.80
CA SER A 107 -0.65 -15.52 -22.17
C SER A 107 -1.01 -14.43 -23.18
N ARG A 108 -0.29 -14.40 -24.32
CA ARG A 108 -0.59 -13.49 -25.45
C ARG A 108 -1.61 -14.09 -26.42
N ASP A 109 -2.21 -15.22 -26.07
CA ASP A 109 -3.21 -15.89 -26.89
C ASP A 109 -4.48 -15.01 -27.01
N PRO A 110 -4.91 -14.65 -28.24
CA PRO A 110 -6.15 -13.90 -28.45
C PRO A 110 -7.40 -14.56 -27.86
N ARG A 111 -7.38 -15.89 -27.64
CA ARG A 111 -8.47 -16.65 -27.01
C ARG A 111 -8.15 -17.05 -25.55
N PHE A 112 -7.24 -16.34 -24.89
CA PHE A 112 -6.84 -16.66 -23.52
C PHE A 112 -8.03 -16.66 -22.56
N GLU A 113 -8.92 -15.67 -22.68
CA GLU A 113 -10.10 -15.54 -21.83
C GLU A 113 -11.04 -16.74 -22.00
N ASP A 114 -11.37 -17.13 -23.22
CA ASP A 114 -12.22 -18.30 -23.50
C ASP A 114 -11.62 -19.57 -22.89
N LYS A 115 -10.32 -19.81 -23.11
CA LYS A 115 -9.62 -20.96 -22.55
C LYS A 115 -9.57 -20.95 -21.03
N LEU A 116 -9.39 -19.77 -20.43
CA LEU A 116 -9.41 -19.61 -18.98
C LEU A 116 -10.80 -19.94 -18.42
N LEU A 117 -11.85 -19.43 -19.05
CA LEU A 117 -13.24 -19.69 -18.68
C LEU A 117 -13.58 -21.17 -18.83
N ASP A 118 -13.11 -21.84 -19.88
CA ASP A 118 -13.28 -23.28 -20.05
C ASP A 118 -12.66 -24.07 -18.89
N VAL A 119 -11.42 -23.73 -18.50
CA VAL A 119 -10.71 -24.38 -17.38
C VAL A 119 -11.41 -24.11 -16.04
N VAL A 120 -11.82 -22.86 -15.79
CA VAL A 120 -12.56 -22.50 -14.56
C VAL A 120 -13.94 -23.18 -14.54
N GLY A 121 -14.59 -23.29 -15.69
CA GLY A 121 -15.87 -23.98 -15.88
C GLY A 121 -15.82 -25.44 -15.45
N LEU A 122 -14.70 -26.14 -15.70
CA LEU A 122 -14.48 -27.51 -15.22
C LEU A 122 -14.48 -27.62 -13.68
N TYR A 123 -14.07 -26.57 -12.96
CA TYR A 123 -14.10 -26.53 -11.50
C TYR A 123 -15.47 -26.15 -10.95
N LEU A 124 -16.18 -25.24 -11.62
CA LEU A 124 -17.48 -24.73 -11.16
C LEU A 124 -18.64 -25.67 -11.49
N ASN A 125 -18.60 -26.34 -12.65
CA ASN A 125 -19.61 -27.31 -13.07
C ASN A 125 -18.92 -28.56 -13.65
N PRO A 126 -18.38 -29.43 -12.77
CA PRO A 126 -17.63 -30.60 -13.20
C PRO A 126 -18.56 -31.61 -13.91
N PRO A 127 -18.20 -32.09 -15.11
CA PRO A 127 -18.92 -33.18 -15.76
C PRO A 127 -18.91 -34.46 -14.92
N GLU A 128 -19.95 -35.29 -15.03
CA GLU A 128 -20.14 -36.51 -14.20
C GLU A 128 -18.96 -37.51 -14.22
N ARG A 129 -18.05 -37.42 -15.20
CA ARG A 129 -16.88 -38.31 -15.37
C ARG A 129 -15.62 -37.59 -15.85
N ALA A 130 -15.33 -36.39 -15.33
CA ALA A 130 -14.13 -35.64 -15.72
C ALA A 130 -12.89 -36.00 -14.88
N LEU A 131 -11.74 -36.15 -15.54
CA LEU A 131 -10.42 -36.23 -14.92
C LEU A 131 -9.59 -35.03 -15.39
N VAL A 132 -9.13 -34.18 -14.48
CA VAL A 132 -8.27 -33.03 -14.79
C VAL A 132 -6.83 -33.39 -14.42
N LEU A 133 -5.96 -33.42 -15.42
CA LEU A 133 -4.52 -33.62 -15.25
C LEU A 133 -3.82 -32.27 -15.41
N SER A 134 -3.11 -31.84 -14.39
CA SER A 134 -2.30 -30.61 -14.42
C SER A 134 -0.82 -31.00 -14.38
N CYS A 135 -0.06 -30.54 -15.37
CA CYS A 135 1.38 -30.68 -15.43
C CYS A 135 1.98 -29.27 -15.51
N ASP A 136 2.75 -28.88 -14.50
CA ASP A 136 3.50 -27.63 -14.50
C ASP A 136 4.99 -27.96 -14.64
N GLU A 137 5.61 -27.54 -15.74
CA GLU A 137 7.05 -27.58 -15.85
C GLU A 137 7.62 -26.30 -15.22
N LYS A 138 8.12 -26.42 -13.99
CA LYS A 138 8.86 -25.34 -13.35
C LYS A 138 10.19 -25.11 -14.06
N SER A 139 10.25 -24.07 -14.89
CA SER A 139 11.50 -23.52 -15.41
C SER A 139 12.24 -22.66 -14.37
N HIS A 140 12.69 -23.28 -13.27
CA HIS A 140 13.62 -22.68 -12.32
C HIS A 140 14.79 -23.65 -12.06
N PRO A 141 16.06 -23.18 -12.01
CA PRO A 141 17.25 -24.03 -11.94
C PRO A 141 17.49 -24.72 -10.58
N LEU A 142 16.52 -24.74 -9.66
CA LEU A 142 16.65 -25.40 -8.37
C LEU A 142 15.54 -26.46 -8.21
N THR A 143 15.94 -27.67 -8.59
CA THR A 143 15.51 -29.01 -8.16
C THR A 143 14.23 -29.08 -7.30
N SER A 144 13.13 -29.51 -7.93
CA SER A 144 12.38 -30.72 -7.57
C SER A 144 11.17 -30.81 -8.49
N VAL A 145 11.07 -31.92 -9.24
CA VAL A 145 9.85 -32.28 -9.96
C VAL A 145 8.82 -32.63 -8.89
N SER A 146 7.95 -31.67 -8.56
CA SER A 146 6.75 -31.96 -7.80
C SER A 146 5.74 -32.60 -8.76
N ILE A 147 5.69 -33.93 -8.81
CA ILE A 147 4.43 -34.59 -9.21
C ILE A 147 3.46 -34.26 -8.10
N GLY A 148 2.71 -33.16 -8.25
CA GLY A 148 1.59 -32.89 -7.38
C GLY A 148 0.63 -34.05 -7.54
N ALA A 149 0.54 -34.92 -6.55
CA ALA A 149 -0.51 -35.92 -6.51
C ALA A 149 -1.82 -35.13 -6.51
N SER A 150 -2.48 -35.07 -7.67
CA SER A 150 -3.87 -34.69 -7.76
C SER A 150 -4.60 -35.60 -6.79
N LYS A 151 -4.99 -35.07 -5.63
CA LYS A 151 -6.00 -35.70 -4.81
C LYS A 151 -7.15 -35.93 -5.78
N VAL A 152 -7.48 -37.18 -6.06
CA VAL A 152 -8.73 -37.54 -6.70
C VAL A 152 -9.80 -37.01 -5.76
N LEU A 153 -10.24 -35.78 -6.01
CA LEU A 153 -11.47 -35.29 -5.44
C LEU A 153 -12.54 -36.13 -6.13
N ARG A 154 -12.91 -37.26 -5.50
CA ARG A 154 -14.27 -37.77 -5.65
C ARG A 154 -15.15 -36.61 -5.23
N MET A 155 -15.64 -35.87 -6.21
CA MET A 155 -16.60 -34.80 -5.98
C MET A 155 -17.80 -35.46 -5.29
N SER A 156 -18.10 -35.00 -4.08
CA SER A 156 -19.27 -35.46 -3.32
C SER A 156 -20.53 -35.35 -4.20
N PRO A 157 -21.54 -36.22 -4.00
CA PRO A 157 -22.74 -36.22 -4.83
C PRO A 157 -23.44 -34.85 -4.84
N PRO A 158 -24.15 -34.52 -5.93
CA PRO A 158 -24.76 -33.21 -6.12
C PRO A 158 -25.69 -32.84 -4.95
N ILE A 159 -25.59 -31.60 -4.49
CA ILE A 159 -26.48 -31.01 -3.49
C ILE A 159 -27.90 -30.99 -4.08
N PRO A 160 -28.95 -31.46 -3.38
CA PRO A 160 -30.30 -31.51 -3.93
C PRO A 160 -30.87 -30.11 -4.23
N ASP A 161 -31.63 -30.02 -5.31
CA ASP A 161 -32.16 -28.82 -5.99
C ASP A 161 -33.18 -27.96 -5.22
N HIS A 162 -33.15 -27.96 -3.88
CA HIS A 162 -34.04 -27.08 -3.12
C HIS A 162 -33.34 -26.37 -1.97
N VAL A 163 -32.93 -25.12 -2.23
CA VAL A 163 -32.70 -24.13 -1.19
C VAL A 163 -33.95 -23.24 -1.11
N PRO A 164 -34.66 -23.16 0.03
CA PRO A 164 -35.80 -22.27 0.16
C PRO A 164 -35.35 -20.81 0.18
N SER A 165 -36.09 -19.97 -0.54
CA SER A 165 -35.94 -18.52 -0.61
C SER A 165 -36.16 -17.88 0.77
N ARG A 166 -35.10 -17.30 1.36
CA ARG A 166 -35.05 -15.99 2.06
C ARG A 166 -33.88 -15.86 3.04
N ALA A 167 -32.97 -14.93 2.75
CA ALA A 167 -32.33 -13.97 3.67
C ALA A 167 -31.29 -13.15 2.84
N CYS A 168 -31.52 -11.86 2.56
CA CYS A 168 -30.93 -10.71 3.30
C CYS A 168 -29.39 -10.77 3.37
N VAL A 169 -28.55 -9.82 2.92
CA VAL A 169 -28.63 -8.37 2.61
C VAL A 169 -27.35 -7.95 1.79
N PRO A 170 -26.93 -6.66 1.57
CA PRO A 170 -26.93 -6.01 0.26
C PRO A 170 -25.57 -5.44 -0.24
N ASN A 171 -25.59 -4.85 -1.44
CA ASN A 171 -24.78 -3.72 -1.92
C ASN A 171 -23.24 -3.86 -1.99
N LEU A 172 -22.72 -4.09 -3.20
CA LEU A 172 -21.48 -3.43 -3.64
C LEU A 172 -21.70 -2.75 -5.00
N ARG A 173 -21.83 -1.42 -4.93
CA ARG A 173 -22.08 -0.51 -6.03
C ARG A 173 -20.73 -0.06 -6.60
N ILE A 174 -20.30 -0.61 -7.73
CA ILE A 174 -19.10 -0.10 -8.42
C ILE A 174 -19.54 1.12 -9.26
N ARG A 175 -19.20 2.32 -8.78
CA ARG A 175 -19.33 3.56 -9.54
C ARG A 175 -18.20 3.62 -10.58
N HIS A 176 -18.54 3.54 -11.86
CA HIS A 176 -17.66 4.04 -12.91
C HIS A 176 -17.66 5.58 -12.85
N ALA A 177 -16.51 6.17 -12.53
CA ALA A 177 -16.25 7.59 -12.76
C ALA A 177 -15.45 7.71 -14.05
N LEU A 178 -16.13 7.97 -15.16
CA LEU A 178 -15.52 8.48 -16.39
C LEU A 178 -15.70 10.00 -16.39
N GLY A 179 -14.63 10.69 -15.98
CA GLY A 179 -14.48 12.12 -16.15
C GLY A 179 -14.13 12.45 -17.59
N SER A 180 -14.90 13.37 -18.15
CA SER A 180 -14.83 13.99 -19.46
C SER A 180 -13.48 14.69 -19.74
N ARG A 181 -13.01 14.58 -20.99
CA ARG A 181 -12.19 15.61 -21.67
C ARG A 181 -12.56 15.72 -23.15
N THR A 182 -13.26 16.80 -23.46
CA THR A 182 -13.14 17.72 -24.62
C THR A 182 -11.67 18.04 -24.95
N MET A 183 -11.20 18.48 -26.12
CA MET A 183 -11.70 19.04 -27.39
C MET A 183 -10.59 18.83 -28.45
N ALA A 184 -10.92 18.95 -29.74
CA ALA A 184 -10.33 19.92 -30.70
C ALA A 184 -10.11 19.36 -32.12
N THR A 185 -10.89 19.95 -33.03
CA THR A 185 -10.75 20.13 -34.49
C THR A 185 -9.45 20.90 -34.85
N PRO A 186 -9.05 21.05 -36.13
CA PRO A 186 -9.84 21.56 -37.27
C PRO A 186 -10.26 20.53 -38.32
#